data_AF-A0A923S249-F1
#
_entry.id   AF-A0A923S249-F1
#
_cell.length_a   1.000
_cell.length_b   1.000
_cell.length_c   1.000
_cell.angle_alpha   90.00
_cell.angle_beta   90.00
_cell.angle_gamma   90.00
#
_symmetry.space_group_name_H-M   'P 1'
#
loop_
_entity.id
_entity.type
_entity.pdbx_description
1 polymer ?
#
loop_
_entity_poly.entity_id
_entity_poly.type
_entity_poly.pdbx_seq_one_letter_code
_entity_poly.pdbx_strand_id
1 'polypeptide(L)'
;MQQHEGDEAEDITPRSDLWQGLGWVVFGVAVLVASVSMDRLQSQNINPYTVPGLLPGMLGIAMILLGGVLAVRSWRRGALAHPREPFTEHQREVRKRVWTVIALCVVYSVVLVGRGLPFWLASAIFITGSILILQRMDRDPEARRLTPRVIGKAVLIGVLAAVITQVAFQDLFLVRLP
;
A
#
# COMPACT_ATOMS: atom_id res chain seq x y z
N MET A 1 35.02 -15.14 17.16
CA MET A 1 33.77 -15.83 17.52
C MET A 1 32.65 -15.33 16.60
N GLN A 2 32.70 -15.76 15.33
CA GLN A 2 31.73 -15.46 14.27
C GLN A 2 31.03 -16.77 13.92
N GLN A 3 29.94 -17.11 14.60
CA GLN A 3 29.08 -18.24 14.25
C GLN A 3 27.64 -17.94 14.70
N HIS A 4 26.82 -17.45 13.75
CA HIS A 4 25.36 -17.67 13.60
C HIS A 4 24.73 -16.57 12.71
N GLU A 5 25.17 -16.46 11.46
CA GLU A 5 24.51 -15.65 10.41
C GLU A 5 23.88 -16.54 9.32
N GLY A 6 23.39 -17.74 9.70
CA GLY A 6 23.13 -18.80 8.72
C GLY A 6 21.75 -19.47 8.74
N ASP A 7 20.76 -18.99 9.49
CA ASP A 7 19.49 -19.73 9.60
C ASP A 7 18.25 -18.85 9.91
N GLU A 8 18.10 -17.74 9.20
CA GLU A 8 16.82 -17.02 9.12
C GLU A 8 16.28 -17.05 7.68
N ALA A 9 16.35 -18.23 7.04
CA ALA A 9 15.44 -18.51 5.92
C ALA A 9 14.04 -18.62 6.53
N GLU A 10 13.36 -17.48 6.67
CA GLU A 10 11.93 -17.42 7.00
C GLU A 10 11.22 -18.44 6.10
N ASP A 11 10.72 -19.52 6.69
CA ASP A 11 10.13 -20.65 5.98
C ASP A 11 8.81 -20.19 5.34
N ILE A 12 8.91 -19.56 4.16
CA ILE A 12 7.75 -19.14 3.40
C ILE A 12 7.09 -20.42 2.88
N THR A 13 6.01 -20.83 3.54
CA THR A 13 5.31 -22.07 3.21
C THR A 13 4.84 -21.99 1.75
N PRO A 14 5.02 -23.04 0.92
CA PRO A 14 4.54 -23.02 -0.47
C PRO A 14 3.05 -22.69 -0.61
N ARG A 15 2.25 -22.91 0.45
CA ARG A 15 0.85 -22.50 0.54
C ARG A 15 0.64 -20.98 0.64
N SER A 16 1.47 -20.26 1.39
CA SER A 16 1.37 -18.79 1.47
C SER A 16 1.72 -18.16 0.14
N ASP A 17 2.73 -18.69 -0.56
CA ASP A 17 3.10 -18.26 -1.92
C ASP A 17 1.96 -18.45 -2.91
N LEU A 18 1.23 -19.57 -2.80
CA LEU A 18 0.07 -19.84 -3.65
C LEU A 18 -1.04 -18.80 -3.43
N TRP A 19 -1.40 -18.54 -2.17
CA TRP A 19 -2.45 -17.57 -1.84
C TRP A 19 -2.05 -16.12 -2.15
N GLN A 20 -0.79 -15.76 -1.93
CA GLN A 20 -0.26 -14.46 -2.31
C GLN A 20 -0.26 -14.30 -3.83
N GLY A 21 0.23 -15.29 -4.57
CA GLY A 21 0.21 -15.30 -6.04
C GLY A 21 -1.20 -15.20 -6.60
N LEU A 22 -2.15 -15.97 -6.05
CA LEU A 22 -3.56 -15.90 -6.44
C LEU A 22 -4.17 -14.52 -6.12
N GLY A 23 -3.83 -13.95 -4.97
CA GLY A 23 -4.23 -12.58 -4.60
C GLY A 23 -3.75 -11.55 -5.62
N TRP A 24 -2.49 -11.63 -6.05
CA TRP A 24 -1.93 -10.77 -7.10
C TRP A 24 -2.61 -10.95 -8.45
N VAL A 25 -2.98 -12.18 -8.82
CA VAL A 25 -3.74 -12.45 -10.05
C VAL A 25 -5.11 -11.78 -9.99
N VAL A 26 -5.86 -12.00 -8.91
CA VAL A 26 -7.20 -11.40 -8.74
C VAL A 26 -7.12 -9.87 -8.77
N PHE A 27 -6.13 -9.29 -8.08
CA PHE A 27 -5.91 -7.84 -8.09
C PHE A 27 -5.52 -7.34 -9.48
N GLY A 28 -4.65 -8.04 -10.20
CA GLY A 28 -4.27 -7.72 -11.58
C GLY A 28 -5.44 -7.76 -12.55
N VAL A 29 -6.34 -8.74 -12.41
CA VAL A 29 -7.58 -8.80 -13.19
C VAL A 29 -8.47 -7.60 -12.88
N ALA A 30 -8.64 -7.23 -11.60
CA ALA A 30 -9.43 -6.05 -11.23
C ALA A 30 -8.86 -4.76 -11.84
N VAL A 31 -7.54 -4.56 -11.79
CA VAL A 31 -6.88 -3.40 -12.42
C VAL A 31 -7.04 -3.43 -13.94
N LEU A 32 -6.92 -4.59 -14.57
CA LEU A 32 -7.10 -4.73 -16.02
C LEU A 32 -8.53 -4.40 -16.45
N VAL A 33 -9.53 -4.88 -15.71
CA VAL A 33 -10.94 -4.55 -15.96
C VAL A 33 -11.18 -3.04 -15.78
N ALA A 34 -10.66 -2.45 -14.71
CA ALA A 34 -10.77 -1.00 -14.48
C ALA A 34 -10.10 -0.19 -15.61
N SER A 35 -8.92 -0.62 -16.05
CA SER A 35 -8.18 -0.04 -17.18
C SER A 35 -8.97 -0.10 -18.49
N VAL A 36 -9.58 -1.25 -18.80
CA VAL A 36 -10.37 -1.44 -20.02
C VAL A 36 -11.69 -0.67 -19.96
N SER A 37 -12.26 -0.50 -18.76
CA SER A 37 -13.49 0.27 -18.54
C SER A 37 -13.31 1.79 -18.65
N MET A 38 -12.08 2.30 -18.71
CA MET A 38 -11.84 3.72 -18.94
C MET A 38 -12.19 4.10 -20.37
N ASP A 39 -13.01 5.14 -20.50
CA ASP A 39 -13.50 5.61 -21.79
C ASP A 39 -12.33 6.11 -22.64
N ARG A 40 -12.13 5.48 -23.79
CA ARG A 40 -11.05 5.86 -24.70
C ARG A 40 -11.57 7.05 -25.49
N LEU A 41 -10.94 8.20 -25.31
CA LEU A 41 -11.19 9.44 -26.07
C LEU A 41 -10.80 9.31 -27.57
N GLN A 42 -11.04 8.14 -28.18
CA GLN A 42 -10.78 7.81 -29.58
C GLN A 42 -11.56 8.73 -30.54
N SER A 43 -12.66 9.33 -30.08
CA SER A 43 -13.42 10.33 -30.85
C SER A 43 -12.72 11.69 -30.99
N GLN A 44 -11.62 11.95 -30.26
CA GLN A 44 -10.93 13.26 -30.24
C GLN A 44 -9.59 13.31 -31.00
N ASN A 45 -9.28 12.32 -31.86
CA ASN A 45 -8.03 12.30 -32.67
C ASN A 45 -6.73 12.41 -31.82
N ILE A 46 -6.76 11.98 -30.55
CA ILE A 46 -5.61 12.01 -29.64
C ILE A 46 -4.73 10.78 -29.87
N ASN A 47 -3.41 10.97 -29.78
CA ASN A 47 -2.38 9.95 -29.97
C ASN A 47 -2.66 8.68 -29.12
N PRO A 48 -2.69 7.47 -29.72
CA PRO A 48 -3.01 6.22 -29.02
C PRO A 48 -2.09 5.87 -27.83
N TYR A 49 -0.91 6.50 -27.70
CA TYR A 49 -0.02 6.31 -26.56
C TYR A 49 -0.40 7.09 -25.29
N THR A 50 -1.33 8.04 -25.37
CA THR A 50 -1.80 8.84 -24.22
C THR A 50 -3.20 8.45 -23.75
N VAL A 51 -3.69 7.29 -24.18
CA VAL A 51 -5.04 6.82 -23.83
C VAL A 51 -5.09 6.49 -22.34
N PRO A 52 -6.04 7.06 -21.57
CA PRO A 52 -6.24 6.71 -20.17
C PRO A 52 -6.53 5.21 -20.07
N GLY A 53 -5.80 4.51 -19.20
CA GLY A 53 -5.93 3.07 -19.03
C GLY A 53 -4.76 2.24 -19.58
N LEU A 54 -3.93 2.74 -20.51
CA LEU A 54 -2.86 1.93 -21.13
C LEU A 54 -1.82 1.44 -20.12
N LEU A 55 -1.20 2.35 -19.38
CA LEU A 55 -0.22 2.05 -18.32
C LEU A 55 -0.80 1.11 -17.24
N PRO A 56 -1.94 1.43 -16.60
CA PRO A 56 -2.49 0.54 -15.58
C PRO A 56 -2.90 -0.83 -16.17
N GLY A 57 -3.32 -0.90 -17.43
CA GLY A 57 -3.61 -2.17 -18.11
C GLY A 57 -2.37 -3.04 -18.29
N MET A 58 -1.24 -2.45 -18.71
CA MET A 58 0.04 -3.17 -18.81
C MET A 58 0.51 -3.70 -17.45
N LEU A 59 0.40 -2.88 -16.40
CA LEU A 59 0.72 -3.31 -15.03
C LEU A 59 -0.21 -4.44 -14.57
N GLY A 60 -1.51 -4.36 -14.85
CA GLY A 60 -2.47 -5.42 -14.57
C GLY A 60 -2.08 -6.76 -15.22
N ILE A 61 -1.73 -6.73 -16.51
CA ILE A 61 -1.25 -7.91 -17.25
C ILE A 61 0.03 -8.48 -16.61
N ALA A 62 1.02 -7.62 -16.31
CA ALA A 62 2.25 -8.07 -15.67
C ALA A 62 1.99 -8.73 -14.31
N MET A 63 1.09 -8.19 -13.48
CA MET A 63 0.70 -8.78 -12.20
C MET A 63 0.01 -10.14 -12.38
N ILE A 64 -0.88 -10.29 -13.37
CA ILE A 64 -1.52 -11.58 -13.69
C ILE A 64 -0.47 -12.61 -14.08
N LEU A 65 0.47 -12.23 -14.95
CA LEU A 65 1.52 -13.14 -15.41
C LEU A 65 2.43 -13.58 -14.26
N LEU A 66 3.00 -12.63 -13.51
CA LEU A 66 3.91 -12.96 -12.40
C LEU A 66 3.19 -13.70 -11.28
N GLY A 67 1.98 -13.26 -10.89
CA GLY A 67 1.17 -13.94 -9.89
C GLY A 67 0.77 -15.35 -10.32
N GLY A 68 0.45 -15.53 -11.60
CA GLY A 68 0.16 -16.83 -12.19
C GLY A 68 1.37 -17.76 -12.19
N VAL A 69 2.56 -17.25 -12.56
CA VAL A 69 3.81 -18.02 -12.47
C VAL A 69 4.10 -18.45 -11.04
N LEU A 70 3.91 -17.58 -10.04
CA LEU A 70 4.07 -17.92 -8.63
C LEU A 70 3.05 -18.97 -8.17
N ALA A 71 1.79 -18.85 -8.57
CA ALA A 71 0.73 -19.80 -8.25
C ALA A 71 0.99 -21.18 -8.88
N VAL A 72 1.39 -21.24 -10.16
CA VAL A 72 1.73 -22.49 -10.84
C VAL A 72 2.97 -23.13 -10.22
N ARG A 73 4.01 -22.33 -9.91
CA ARG A 73 5.24 -22.81 -9.27
C ARG A 73 4.96 -23.38 -7.87
N SER A 74 4.17 -22.69 -7.06
CA SER A 74 3.83 -23.16 -5.70
C SER A 74 2.93 -24.40 -5.74
N TRP A 75 1.99 -24.47 -6.68
CA TRP A 75 1.20 -25.68 -6.93
C TRP A 75 2.08 -26.87 -7.26
N ARG A 76 3.04 -26.70 -8.18
CA ARG A 76 4.02 -27.74 -8.56
C ARG A 76 4.91 -28.19 -7.40
N ARG A 77 5.06 -27.36 -6.36
CA ARG A 77 5.87 -27.64 -5.15
C ARG A 77 5.06 -28.30 -4.01
N GLY A 78 3.81 -28.67 -4.23
CA GLY A 78 3.01 -29.37 -3.22
C GLY A 78 2.46 -28.46 -2.12
N ALA A 79 2.11 -27.23 -2.45
CA ALA A 79 1.52 -26.23 -1.55
C ALA A 79 0.30 -26.71 -0.74
N LEU A 80 -0.43 -27.70 -1.23
CA LEU A 80 -1.62 -28.24 -0.57
C LEU A 80 -1.31 -29.30 0.51
N ALA A 81 -0.08 -29.84 0.53
CA ALA A 81 0.32 -30.92 1.44
C ALA A 81 0.88 -30.44 2.79
N HIS A 82 1.16 -29.15 2.95
CA HIS A 82 1.84 -28.62 4.14
C HIS A 82 0.83 -28.05 5.17
N PRO A 83 0.92 -28.44 6.45
CA PRO A 83 0.12 -27.87 7.53
C PRO A 83 0.34 -26.37 7.68
N ARG A 84 -0.70 -25.66 8.13
CA ARG A 84 -0.62 -24.22 8.41
C ARG A 84 0.11 -24.02 9.73
N GLU A 85 1.28 -23.40 9.70
CA GLU A 85 1.96 -23.05 10.93
C GLU A 85 1.20 -21.95 11.69
N PRO A 86 1.15 -22.03 13.04
CA PRO A 86 0.54 -21.00 13.86
C PRO A 86 1.40 -19.73 13.83
N PHE A 87 0.74 -18.58 13.70
CA PHE A 87 1.44 -17.29 13.70
C PHE A 87 2.22 -17.07 15.00
N THR A 88 3.49 -16.68 14.87
CA THR A 88 4.32 -16.25 15.99
C THR A 88 3.79 -14.94 16.60
N GLU A 89 4.14 -14.64 17.86
CA GLU A 89 3.79 -13.38 18.52
C GLU A 89 4.28 -12.16 17.71
N HIS A 90 5.46 -12.26 17.09
CA HIS A 90 6.00 -11.23 16.22
C HIS A 90 5.12 -11.00 14.98
N GLN A 91 4.70 -12.06 14.29
CA GLN A 91 3.79 -11.97 13.13
C GLN A 91 2.43 -11.38 13.50
N ARG A 92 1.92 -11.62 14.71
CA ARG A 92 0.66 -11.01 15.18
C ARG A 92 0.80 -9.50 15.37
N GLU A 93 1.94 -9.03 15.89
CA GLU A 93 2.23 -7.61 16.06
C GLU A 93 2.36 -6.90 14.71
N VAL A 94 3.14 -7.47 13.79
CA VAL A 94 3.27 -6.96 12.41
C VAL A 94 1.90 -6.91 11.73
N ARG A 95 1.12 -7.98 11.82
CA ARG A 95 -0.23 -8.03 11.23
C ARG A 95 -1.16 -6.96 11.80
N LYS A 96 -1.10 -6.68 13.10
CA LYS A 96 -1.85 -5.57 13.72
C LYS A 96 -1.42 -4.23 13.14
N ARG A 97 -0.11 -3.97 13.02
CA ARG A 97 0.41 -2.74 12.40
C ARG A 97 -0.09 -2.58 10.96
N VAL A 98 0.03 -3.62 10.14
CA VAL A 98 -0.45 -3.59 8.74
C VAL A 98 -1.95 -3.29 8.68
N TRP A 99 -2.77 -3.97 9.49
CA TRP A 99 -4.20 -3.71 9.54
C TRP A 99 -4.55 -2.29 9.98
N THR A 100 -3.82 -1.73 10.93
CA THR A 100 -4.02 -0.33 11.35
C THR A 100 -3.67 0.65 10.23
N VAL A 101 -2.58 0.43 9.49
CA VAL A 101 -2.23 1.26 8.32
C VAL A 101 -3.32 1.17 7.26
N ILE A 102 -3.78 -0.04 6.93
CA ILE A 102 -4.86 -0.25 5.96
C ILE A 102 -6.12 0.49 6.41
N ALA A 103 -6.52 0.32 7.67
CA ALA A 103 -7.69 1.01 8.23
C ALA A 103 -7.54 2.53 8.14
N LEU A 104 -6.36 3.07 8.45
CA LEU A 104 -6.09 4.50 8.38
C LEU A 104 -6.16 5.02 6.94
N CYS A 105 -5.58 4.29 5.98
CA CYS A 105 -5.66 4.60 4.55
C CYS A 105 -7.11 4.57 4.05
N VAL A 106 -7.93 3.61 4.49
CA VAL A 106 -9.35 3.53 4.14
C VAL A 106 -10.13 4.69 4.76
N VAL A 107 -9.90 5.01 6.03
CA VAL A 107 -10.52 6.16 6.70
C VAL A 107 -10.17 7.45 5.95
N TYR A 108 -8.90 7.67 5.62
CA TYR A 108 -8.48 8.79 4.79
C TYR A 108 -9.21 8.81 3.45
N SER A 109 -9.21 7.70 2.72
CA SER A 109 -9.84 7.63 1.40
C SER A 109 -11.35 7.91 1.45
N VAL A 110 -12.07 7.33 2.41
CA VAL A 110 -13.54 7.44 2.50
C VAL A 110 -13.98 8.76 3.14
N VAL A 111 -13.33 9.18 4.23
CA VAL A 111 -13.72 10.40 4.96
C VAL A 111 -13.32 11.64 4.18
N LEU A 112 -12.20 11.60 3.47
CA LEU A 112 -11.64 12.80 2.87
C LEU A 112 -12.16 13.06 1.47
N VAL A 113 -12.21 12.04 0.63
CA VAL A 113 -12.79 12.15 -0.70
C VAL A 113 -14.30 12.41 -0.61
N GLY A 114 -14.95 11.94 0.46
CA GLY A 114 -16.40 12.05 0.64
C GLY A 114 -16.92 13.29 1.38
N ARG A 115 -16.10 14.05 2.11
CA ARG A 115 -16.60 15.15 3.00
C ARG A 115 -16.23 16.57 2.60
N GLY A 116 -15.52 16.78 1.50
CA GLY A 116 -15.24 18.14 0.97
C GLY A 116 -14.38 19.02 1.89
N LEU A 117 -13.53 18.42 2.72
CA LEU A 117 -12.54 19.15 3.52
C LEU A 117 -11.39 19.67 2.63
N PRO A 118 -10.76 20.81 2.98
CA PRO A 118 -9.60 21.31 2.24
C PRO A 118 -8.46 20.29 2.30
N PHE A 119 -7.91 19.94 1.13
CA PHE A 119 -6.97 18.83 0.94
C PHE A 119 -5.73 18.90 1.85
N TRP A 120 -5.31 20.11 2.20
CA TRP A 120 -4.17 20.33 3.07
C TRP A 120 -4.40 19.89 4.51
N LEU A 121 -5.51 20.32 5.12
CA LEU A 121 -5.84 20.04 6.52
C LEU A 121 -6.03 18.54 6.72
N ALA A 122 -6.79 17.99 5.80
CA ALA A 122 -6.98 16.59 5.52
C ALA A 122 -5.70 15.74 5.50
N SER A 123 -4.75 16.09 4.63
CA SER A 123 -3.46 15.40 4.50
C SER A 123 -2.59 15.57 5.74
N ALA A 124 -2.57 16.77 6.32
CA ALA A 124 -1.82 17.04 7.55
C ALA A 124 -2.32 16.19 8.71
N ILE A 125 -3.64 16.14 8.94
CA ILE A 125 -4.25 15.30 9.98
C ILE A 125 -3.95 13.83 9.76
N PHE A 126 -4.07 13.34 8.52
CA PHE A 126 -3.80 11.94 8.21
C PHE A 126 -2.33 11.58 8.44
N ILE A 127 -1.39 12.37 7.94
CA ILE A 127 0.04 12.08 8.06
C ILE A 127 0.46 12.18 9.53
N THR A 128 0.07 13.25 10.23
CA THR A 128 0.36 13.40 11.66
C THR A 128 -0.27 12.27 12.48
N GLY A 129 -1.54 11.93 12.23
CA GLY A 129 -2.22 10.82 12.88
C GLY A 129 -1.54 9.47 12.62
N SER A 130 -1.14 9.21 11.37
CA SER A 130 -0.39 8.01 10.99
C SER A 130 0.92 7.90 11.73
N ILE A 131 1.70 8.97 11.76
CA ILE A 131 2.98 9.00 12.47
C ILE A 131 2.76 8.72 13.97
N LEU A 132 1.79 9.36 14.61
CA LEU A 132 1.54 9.18 16.04
C LEU A 132 1.02 7.78 16.38
N ILE A 133 0.10 7.23 15.57
CA ILE A 133 -0.44 5.88 15.76
C ILE A 133 0.66 4.83 15.56
N LEU A 134 1.48 4.98 14.52
CA LEU A 134 2.57 4.05 14.23
C LEU A 134 3.69 4.11 15.28
N GLN A 135 4.08 5.32 15.71
CA GLN A 135 5.04 5.47 16.81
C GLN A 135 4.51 4.90 18.12
N ARG A 136 3.22 5.05 18.40
CA ARG A 136 2.61 4.50 19.62
C ARG A 136 2.62 2.97 19.62
N MET A 137 2.52 2.38 18.43
CA MET A 137 2.55 0.94 18.24
C MET A 137 3.97 0.42 18.05
N ASP A 138 4.98 1.29 18.11
CA ASP A 138 6.37 0.90 17.94
C ASP A 138 6.93 0.15 19.15
N ARG A 139 7.92 -0.71 18.89
CA ARG A 139 8.46 -1.65 19.87
C ARG A 139 9.48 -0.98 20.78
N ASP A 140 10.13 0.08 20.29
CA ASP A 140 11.09 0.84 21.07
C ASP A 140 10.40 1.70 22.13
N PRO A 141 10.79 1.54 23.42
CA PRO A 141 10.18 2.29 24.52
C PRO A 141 10.41 3.80 24.43
N GLU A 142 11.47 4.24 23.73
CA GLU A 142 11.72 5.66 23.45
C GLU A 142 10.81 6.21 22.35
N ALA A 143 10.56 5.44 21.28
CA ALA A 143 9.65 5.82 20.20
C ALA A 143 8.18 5.87 20.66
N ARG A 144 7.82 5.01 21.63
CA ARG A 144 6.48 4.96 22.23
C ARG A 144 6.15 6.16 23.11
N ARG A 145 7.16 6.93 23.55
CA ARG A 145 6.97 8.14 24.35
C ARG A 145 6.57 9.30 23.44
N LEU A 146 5.30 9.67 23.54
CA LEU A 146 4.72 10.86 22.92
C LEU A 146 5.23 12.13 23.63
N THR A 147 6.53 12.41 23.49
CA THR A 147 7.17 13.62 23.99
C THR A 147 6.67 14.80 23.15
N PRO A 148 6.43 15.99 23.73
CA PRO A 148 5.97 17.16 22.97
C PRO A 148 6.88 17.51 21.78
N ARG A 149 8.18 17.21 21.88
CA ARG A 149 9.13 17.35 20.76
C ARG A 149 8.83 16.40 19.59
N VAL A 150 8.39 15.18 19.88
CA VAL A 150 8.06 14.17 18.86
C VAL A 150 6.73 14.53 18.19
N ILE A 151 5.75 14.95 18.97
CA ILE A 151 4.47 15.47 18.45
C ILE A 151 4.73 16.70 17.57
N GLY A 152 5.57 17.64 18.02
CA GLY A 152 5.95 18.81 17.24
C GLY A 152 6.62 18.44 15.90
N LYS A 153 7.54 17.46 15.91
CA LYS A 153 8.14 16.94 14.67
C LYS A 153 7.10 16.27 13.77
N ALA A 154 6.18 15.46 14.30
CA ALA A 154 5.15 14.78 13.53
C ALA A 154 4.14 15.76 12.90
N VAL A 155 3.77 16.82 13.63
CA VAL A 155 2.95 17.91 13.11
C VAL A 155 3.70 18.65 12.02
N LEU A 156 4.97 19.01 12.24
CA LEU A 156 5.80 19.70 11.26
C LEU A 156 5.94 18.89 9.96
N ILE A 157 6.22 17.59 10.07
CA ILE A 157 6.32 16.68 8.91
C ILE A 157 4.97 16.58 8.20
N GLY A 158 3.87 16.39 8.94
CA GLY A 158 2.53 16.29 8.36
C GLY A 158 2.12 17.55 7.61
N VAL A 159 2.40 18.72 8.20
CA VAL A 159 2.15 20.03 7.60
C VAL A 159 3.01 20.24 6.36
N LEU A 160 4.32 20.01 6.43
CA LEU A 160 5.24 20.16 5.29
C LEU A 160 4.84 19.23 4.14
N ALA A 161 4.61 17.95 4.43
CA ALA A 161 4.19 16.98 3.43
C ALA A 161 2.86 17.38 2.78
N ALA A 162 1.90 17.86 3.56
CA ALA A 162 0.62 18.36 3.04
C ALA A 162 0.81 19.59 2.14
N VAL A 163 1.62 20.58 2.54
CA VAL A 163 1.90 21.78 1.71
C VAL A 163 2.54 21.35 0.39
N ILE A 164 3.61 20.54 0.46
CA ILE A 164 4.35 20.09 -0.72
C ILE A 164 3.43 19.34 -1.68
N THR A 165 2.59 18.44 -1.14
CA THR A 165 1.65 17.67 -1.95
C THR A 165 0.61 18.58 -2.60
N GLN A 166 0.07 19.57 -1.88
CA GLN A 166 -0.85 20.54 -2.45
C GLN A 166 -0.21 21.36 -3.57
N VAL A 167 1.00 21.88 -3.36
CA VAL A 167 1.74 22.63 -4.38
C VAL A 167 1.98 21.76 -5.61
N ALA A 168 2.38 20.50 -5.44
CA ALA A 168 2.51 19.57 -6.55
C ALA A 168 1.18 19.37 -7.31
N PHE A 169 0.05 19.25 -6.61
CA PHE A 169 -1.24 19.15 -7.28
C PHE A 169 -1.63 20.42 -8.05
N GLN A 170 -1.34 21.60 -7.49
CA GLN A 170 -1.64 22.87 -8.13
C GLN A 170 -0.71 23.17 -9.31
N ASP A 171 0.58 22.91 -9.17
CA ASP A 171 1.61 23.34 -10.13
C ASP A 171 2.01 22.25 -11.12
N LEU A 172 2.13 20.99 -10.69
CA LEU A 172 2.42 19.86 -11.60
C LEU A 172 1.16 19.32 -12.26
N PHE A 173 0.07 19.19 -11.51
CA PHE A 173 -1.16 18.56 -12.02
C PHE A 173 -2.22 19.56 -12.48
N LEU A 174 -2.03 20.87 -12.27
CA LEU A 174 -3.01 21.93 -12.58
C LEU A 174 -4.41 21.66 -12.01
N VAL A 175 -4.52 20.86 -10.95
CA VAL A 175 -5.79 20.53 -10.31
C VAL A 175 -6.04 21.55 -9.20
N ARG A 176 -7.08 22.36 -9.34
CA ARG A 176 -7.57 23.20 -8.25
C ARG A 176 -8.32 22.33 -7.25
N LEU A 177 -7.64 21.99 -6.15
CA LEU A 177 -8.26 21.41 -4.98
C LEU A 177 -9.02 22.53 -4.23
N PRO A 178 -10.26 22.29 -3.75
CA PRO A 178 -10.99 23.22 -2.90
C PRO A 178 -10.32 23.42 -1.52
#